data_AF-A0A851HM24-F1
#
_entry.id   AF-A0A851HM24-F1
#
_cell.length_a   1.000
_cell.length_b   1.000
_cell.length_c   1.000
_cell.angle_alpha   90.00
_cell.angle_beta   90.00
_cell.angle_gamma   90.00
#
_symmetry.space_group_name_H-M   'P 1'
#
loop_
_entity.id
_entity.type
_entity.pdbx_description
1 polymer ?
#
loop_
_entity_poly.entity_id
_entity_poly.type
_entity_poly.pdbx_seq_one_letter_code
_entity_poly.pdbx_strand_id
1 'polypeptide(L)'
;MTLTTTTNDRSDTAQQPPIASLPVSVEQDTPPRAGRAARRTFTNEFKRAVVEEYDAAPKGTKGAVLRRERLYDSHVNEWRAAIEAGTLGTMKKKSGSRQRSAEQQRIAALEKQVAKLESESTRKDQVIADREAALEVLGKGVSFLEALSKKQTP
;
A
#
# COMPACT_ATOMS: atom_id res chain seq x y z
N MET A 1 -72.90 34.83 5.31
CA MET A 1 -72.97 33.46 5.87
C MET A 1 -72.61 33.54 7.33
N THR A 2 -73.50 33.04 8.18
CA THR A 2 -73.60 33.24 9.62
C THR A 2 -72.63 32.37 10.41
N LEU A 3 -72.07 32.94 11.47
CA LEU A 3 -71.29 32.27 12.52
C LEU A 3 -72.22 31.43 13.41
N THR A 4 -71.84 30.19 13.71
CA THR A 4 -72.42 29.41 14.81
C THR A 4 -71.32 28.68 15.57
N THR A 5 -71.07 29.19 16.77
CA THR A 5 -70.31 28.60 17.87
C THR A 5 -71.17 27.53 18.55
N THR A 6 -70.63 26.35 18.86
CA THR A 6 -71.22 25.36 19.79
C THR A 6 -70.05 24.53 20.33
N THR A 7 -69.50 24.83 21.50
CA THR A 7 -69.98 24.58 22.88
C THR A 7 -69.77 23.13 23.33
N ASN A 8 -68.57 22.95 23.90
CA ASN A 8 -68.20 22.25 25.14
C ASN A 8 -69.25 21.38 25.85
N ASP A 9 -68.89 20.14 26.18
CA ASP A 9 -68.74 19.65 27.58
C ASP A 9 -68.76 18.11 27.64
N ARG A 10 -67.69 17.51 28.19
CA ARG A 10 -67.76 16.49 29.24
C ARG A 10 -66.35 16.11 29.68
N SER A 11 -66.07 16.43 30.93
CA SER A 11 -64.95 15.90 31.68
C SER A 11 -65.29 14.46 32.07
N ASP A 12 -64.40 13.51 31.78
CA ASP A 12 -64.31 12.28 32.56
C ASP A 12 -62.84 11.93 32.82
N THR A 13 -62.65 11.37 33.99
CA THR A 13 -61.45 11.34 34.81
C THR A 13 -60.62 10.09 34.51
N ALA A 14 -59.32 10.24 34.77
CA ALA A 14 -58.34 9.20 35.09
C ALA A 14 -57.61 8.46 33.96
N GLN A 15 -56.33 8.28 34.27
CA GLN A 15 -55.40 7.28 33.77
C GLN A 15 -54.69 7.54 32.44
N GLN A 16 -53.65 8.36 32.57
CA GLN A 16 -52.44 8.36 31.75
C GLN A 16 -51.75 6.97 31.83
N PRO A 17 -51.58 6.24 30.71
CA PRO A 17 -50.72 5.06 30.66
C PRO A 17 -49.25 5.47 30.38
N PRO A 18 -48.27 4.74 30.91
CA PRO A 18 -46.86 5.12 30.86
C PRO A 18 -46.33 5.08 29.43
N ILE A 19 -45.52 6.09 29.08
CA ILE A 19 -44.79 6.18 27.82
C ILE A 19 -43.88 4.95 27.74
N ALA A 20 -44.29 3.96 26.94
CA ALA A 20 -43.44 2.82 26.61
C ALA A 20 -42.21 3.37 25.88
N SER A 21 -41.05 3.31 26.54
CA SER A 21 -39.75 3.60 25.96
C SER A 21 -39.56 2.76 24.69
N LEU A 22 -39.71 3.40 23.53
CA LEU A 22 -39.27 2.81 22.27
C LEU A 22 -37.75 2.64 22.34
N PRO A 23 -37.20 1.44 22.03
CA PRO A 23 -35.77 1.26 21.99
C PRO A 23 -35.21 2.14 20.87
N VAL A 24 -34.33 3.08 21.23
CA VAL A 24 -33.53 3.87 20.29
C VAL A 24 -32.79 2.87 19.40
N SER A 25 -33.31 2.70 18.20
CA SER A 25 -32.75 1.80 17.20
C SER A 25 -31.38 2.37 16.82
N VAL A 26 -30.36 1.54 17.02
CA VAL A 26 -28.95 1.80 16.73
C VAL A 26 -28.84 2.49 15.36
N GLU A 27 -28.44 3.75 15.40
CA GLU A 27 -28.17 4.57 14.23
C GLU A 27 -27.11 3.85 13.40
N GLN A 28 -27.54 3.29 12.27
CA GLN A 28 -26.65 2.58 11.37
C GLN A 28 -25.63 3.56 10.82
N ASP A 29 -24.36 3.29 11.15
CA ASP A 29 -23.17 3.95 10.63
C ASP A 29 -23.08 3.71 9.12
N THR A 30 -23.91 4.43 8.36
CA THR A 30 -23.84 4.44 6.90
C THR A 30 -22.66 5.32 6.53
N PRO A 31 -21.65 4.78 5.81
CA PRO A 31 -20.49 5.58 5.45
C PRO A 31 -20.96 6.81 4.65
N PRO A 32 -20.28 7.98 4.74
CA PRO A 32 -20.70 9.25 4.09
C PRO A 32 -20.88 9.22 2.55
N ARG A 33 -20.75 8.05 1.93
CA ARG A 33 -20.89 7.78 0.50
C ARG A 33 -21.95 6.70 0.18
N ALA A 34 -22.63 6.14 1.17
CA ALA A 34 -23.79 5.29 0.97
C ALA A 34 -24.92 6.12 0.32
N GLY A 35 -25.39 5.72 -0.86
CA GLY A 35 -26.46 6.40 -1.60
C GLY A 35 -26.05 7.17 -2.87
N ARG A 36 -24.75 7.25 -3.21
CA ARG A 36 -24.36 7.79 -4.53
C ARG A 36 -24.53 6.73 -5.63
N ALA A 37 -25.06 7.14 -6.78
CA ALA A 37 -25.08 6.31 -7.98
C ALA A 37 -23.66 5.83 -8.32
N ALA A 38 -23.50 4.53 -8.55
CA ALA A 38 -22.22 3.94 -8.91
C ALA A 38 -21.74 4.54 -10.25
N ARG A 39 -20.48 5.00 -10.30
CA ARG A 39 -19.87 5.41 -11.56
C ARG A 39 -19.70 4.17 -12.44
N ARG A 40 -19.95 4.31 -13.75
CA ARG A 40 -19.72 3.25 -14.72
C ARG A 40 -18.27 2.76 -14.66
N THR A 41 -18.08 1.46 -14.54
CA THR A 41 -16.77 0.79 -14.61
C THR A 41 -16.64 0.10 -15.96
N PHE A 42 -15.48 0.25 -16.61
CA PHE A 42 -15.20 -0.44 -17.86
C PHE A 42 -14.50 -1.77 -17.56
N THR A 43 -15.12 -2.87 -17.96
CA THR A 43 -14.52 -4.20 -17.86
C THR A 43 -13.31 -4.31 -18.80
N ASN A 44 -12.39 -5.23 -18.53
CA ASN A 44 -11.20 -5.41 -19.38
C ASN A 44 -11.58 -5.87 -20.79
N GLU A 45 -12.61 -6.71 -20.90
CA GLU A 45 -13.19 -7.16 -22.18
C GLU A 45 -13.73 -5.98 -22.99
N PHE A 46 -14.49 -5.08 -22.36
CA PHE A 46 -14.99 -3.87 -23.02
C PHE A 46 -13.84 -3.00 -23.54
N LYS A 47 -12.80 -2.81 -22.74
CA LYS A 47 -11.62 -2.02 -23.15
C LYS A 47 -10.92 -2.63 -24.37
N ARG A 48 -10.78 -3.96 -24.43
CA ARG A 48 -10.19 -4.64 -25.59
C ARG A 48 -11.06 -4.50 -26.84
N ALA A 49 -12.36 -4.75 -26.71
CA ALA A 49 -13.31 -4.64 -27.81
C ALA A 49 -13.33 -3.23 -28.43
N VAL A 50 -13.33 -2.19 -27.58
CA VAL A 50 -13.29 -0.79 -28.06
C VAL A 50 -11.97 -0.46 -28.75
N VAL A 51 -10.84 -0.95 -28.24
CA VAL A 51 -9.54 -0.73 -28.89
C VAL A 51 -9.50 -1.41 -30.26
N GLU A 52 -9.97 -2.65 -30.36
CA GLU A 52 -10.05 -3.39 -31.62
C GLU A 52 -10.97 -2.70 -32.64
N GLU A 53 -12.16 -2.27 -32.22
CA GLU A 53 -13.08 -1.52 -33.08
C GLU A 53 -12.49 -0.17 -33.52
N TYR A 54 -11.79 0.52 -32.63
CA TYR A 54 -11.13 1.80 -32.92
C TYR A 54 -9.95 1.65 -33.89
N ASP A 55 -9.21 0.55 -33.80
CA ASP A 55 -8.08 0.27 -34.67
C ASP A 55 -8.55 -0.23 -36.06
N ALA A 56 -9.65 -0.99 -36.11
CA ALA A 56 -10.29 -1.42 -37.35
C ALA A 56 -11.05 -0.29 -38.09
N ALA A 57 -11.44 0.77 -37.38
CA ALA A 57 -12.20 1.88 -37.96
C ALA A 57 -11.36 2.72 -38.96
N PRO A 58 -11.91 3.02 -40.16
CA PRO A 58 -11.28 3.92 -41.14
C PRO A 58 -10.97 5.33 -40.59
N LYS A 59 -10.03 6.03 -41.23
CA LYS A 59 -9.72 7.44 -40.91
C LYS A 59 -10.99 8.28 -41.09
N GLY A 60 -11.37 9.02 -40.04
CA GLY A 60 -12.57 9.87 -40.03
C GLY A 60 -13.82 9.26 -39.37
N THR A 61 -13.94 7.94 -39.26
CA THR A 61 -15.08 7.29 -38.60
C THR A 61 -14.83 6.93 -37.14
N LYS A 62 -13.56 6.96 -36.70
CA LYS A 62 -13.14 6.69 -35.31
C LYS A 62 -13.92 7.51 -34.27
N GLY A 63 -14.23 8.78 -34.58
CA GLY A 63 -15.02 9.64 -33.70
C GLY A 63 -16.47 9.21 -33.51
N ALA A 64 -17.05 8.48 -34.47
CA ALA A 64 -18.42 7.96 -34.35
C ALA A 64 -18.50 6.84 -33.30
N VAL A 65 -17.50 5.95 -33.26
CA VAL A 65 -17.36 4.90 -32.25
C VAL A 65 -17.23 5.52 -30.85
N LEU A 66 -16.34 6.51 -30.70
CA LEU A 66 -16.11 7.18 -29.42
C LEU A 66 -17.35 7.93 -28.89
N ARG A 67 -18.12 8.59 -29.76
CA ARG A 67 -19.32 9.34 -29.34
C ARG A 67 -20.45 8.43 -28.86
N ARG A 68 -20.62 7.24 -29.45
CA ARG A 68 -21.61 6.24 -29.00
C ARG A 68 -21.34 5.82 -27.55
N GLU A 69 -20.08 5.58 -27.24
CA GLU A 69 -19.66 5.14 -25.91
C GLU A 69 -19.36 6.27 -24.92
N ARG A 70 -19.46 7.54 -25.37
CA ARG A 70 -19.00 8.75 -24.65
C ARG A 70 -17.57 8.61 -24.14
N LEU A 71 -16.70 8.06 -24.98
CA LEU A 71 -15.27 7.92 -24.72
C LEU A 71 -14.48 9.05 -25.39
N TYR A 72 -13.34 9.38 -24.79
CA TYR A 72 -12.36 10.29 -25.38
C TYR A 72 -11.20 9.48 -25.98
N ASP A 73 -10.52 10.08 -26.95
CA ASP A 73 -9.27 9.57 -27.54
C ASP A 73 -8.27 9.09 -26.46
N SER A 74 -8.16 9.84 -25.37
CA SER A 74 -7.22 9.56 -24.28
C SER A 74 -7.46 8.19 -23.66
N HIS A 75 -8.72 7.78 -23.49
CA HIS A 75 -9.05 6.47 -22.94
C HIS A 75 -8.55 5.34 -23.84
N VAL A 76 -8.70 5.48 -25.16
CA VAL A 76 -8.27 4.45 -26.10
C VAL A 76 -6.74 4.37 -26.16
N ASN A 77 -6.07 5.53 -26.15
CA ASN A 77 -4.60 5.58 -26.12
C ASN A 77 -4.04 4.96 -24.82
N GLU A 78 -4.64 5.27 -23.66
CA GLU A 78 -4.30 4.64 -22.38
C GLU A 78 -4.52 3.14 -22.39
N TRP A 79 -5.62 2.66 -22.98
CA TRP A 79 -5.91 1.22 -23.05
C TRP A 79 -5.01 0.51 -24.04
N ARG A 80 -4.64 1.12 -25.18
CA ARG A 80 -3.62 0.59 -26.11
C ARG A 80 -2.28 0.41 -25.38
N ALA A 81 -1.80 1.44 -24.69
CA ALA A 81 -0.56 1.34 -23.91
C ALA A 81 -0.64 0.26 -22.81
N ALA A 82 -1.80 0.12 -22.15
CA ALA A 82 -2.00 -0.92 -21.14
C ALA A 82 -2.03 -2.34 -21.74
N ILE A 83 -2.54 -2.51 -22.97
CA ILE A 83 -2.55 -3.79 -23.70
C ILE A 83 -1.12 -4.13 -24.15
N GLU A 84 -0.41 -3.20 -24.77
CA GLU A 84 0.98 -3.39 -25.20
C GLU A 84 1.91 -3.72 -24.02
N ALA A 85 1.71 -3.07 -22.88
CA ALA A 85 2.45 -3.36 -21.65
C ALA A 85 2.00 -4.66 -20.95
N GLY A 86 0.97 -5.35 -21.45
CA GLY A 86 0.39 -6.55 -20.80
C GLY A 86 -0.23 -6.28 -19.42
N THR A 87 -0.49 -5.01 -19.08
CA THR A 87 -0.98 -4.60 -17.77
C THR A 87 -2.51 -4.48 -17.72
N LEU A 88 -3.20 -4.56 -18.86
CA LEU A 88 -4.65 -4.48 -18.91
C LEU A 88 -5.30 -5.63 -18.13
N GLY A 89 -5.90 -5.31 -16.99
CA GLY A 89 -6.53 -6.28 -16.10
C GLY A 89 -5.61 -6.84 -15.01
N THR A 90 -4.31 -6.58 -15.09
CA THR A 90 -3.46 -6.69 -13.91
C THR A 90 -3.89 -5.59 -12.95
N MET A 91 -4.39 -5.97 -11.78
CA MET A 91 -4.64 -4.99 -10.72
C MET A 91 -3.28 -4.34 -10.43
N LYS A 92 -3.05 -3.12 -10.94
CA LYS A 92 -1.94 -2.28 -10.48
C LYS A 92 -2.18 -2.20 -8.98
N LYS A 93 -1.43 -3.00 -8.20
CA LYS A 93 -1.39 -2.89 -6.74
C LYS A 93 -1.25 -1.41 -6.52
N LYS A 94 -2.30 -0.79 -5.99
CA LYS A 94 -2.40 0.66 -5.88
C LYS A 94 -1.06 1.13 -5.34
N SER A 95 -0.29 1.83 -6.17
CA SER A 95 0.99 2.38 -5.72
C SER A 95 0.60 3.36 -4.62
N GLY A 96 1.00 3.01 -3.40
CA GLY A 96 0.08 3.07 -2.26
C GLY A 96 -0.06 1.69 -1.61
N SER A 97 1.03 0.90 -1.66
CA SER A 97 1.29 -0.17 -0.70
C SER A 97 0.79 0.30 0.65
N ARG A 98 0.04 -0.55 1.37
CA ARG A 98 -0.15 -0.38 2.82
C ARG A 98 1.19 0.10 3.35
N GLN A 99 1.23 1.31 3.90
CA GLN A 99 2.45 1.82 4.51
C GLN A 99 2.94 0.70 5.42
N ARG A 100 4.19 0.23 5.19
CA ARG A 100 4.78 -0.82 6.03
C ARG A 100 4.46 -0.44 7.46
N SER A 101 3.86 -1.36 8.23
CA SER A 101 3.50 -1.06 9.62
C SER A 101 4.74 -0.54 10.35
N ALA A 102 4.55 0.27 11.39
CA ALA A 102 5.68 0.79 12.17
C ALA A 102 6.63 -0.35 12.61
N GLU A 103 6.08 -1.53 12.90
CA GLU A 103 6.80 -2.76 13.19
C GLU A 103 7.66 -3.24 12.01
N GLN A 104 7.11 -3.30 10.80
CA GLN A 104 7.87 -3.69 9.60
C GLN A 104 9.02 -2.73 9.29
N GLN A 105 8.86 -1.44 9.59
CA GLN A 105 9.94 -0.46 9.44
C GLN A 105 11.03 -0.66 10.50
N ARG A 106 10.64 -0.96 11.75
CA ARG A 106 11.59 -1.29 12.84
C ARG A 106 12.36 -2.57 12.53
N ILE A 107 11.69 -3.62 12.07
CA ILE A 107 12.33 -4.88 11.66
C ILE A 107 13.38 -4.61 10.57
N ALA A 108 13.01 -3.90 9.51
CA ALA A 108 13.95 -3.57 8.44
C ALA A 108 15.14 -2.70 8.90
N ALA A 109 14.93 -1.82 9.89
CA ALA A 109 16.00 -1.02 10.48
C ALA A 109 16.94 -1.88 11.34
N LEU A 110 16.37 -2.79 12.15
CA LEU A 110 17.12 -3.72 12.98
C LEU A 110 17.93 -4.70 12.13
N GLU A 111 17.35 -5.29 11.08
CA GLU A 111 18.06 -6.17 10.14
C GLU A 111 19.28 -5.48 9.50
N LYS A 112 19.13 -4.21 9.11
CA LYS A 112 20.25 -3.42 8.59
C LYS A 112 21.34 -3.19 9.63
N GLN A 113 20.96 -2.95 10.89
CA GLN A 113 21.92 -2.78 11.97
C GLN A 113 22.67 -4.08 12.28
N VAL A 114 21.97 -5.21 12.32
CA VAL A 114 22.58 -6.54 12.52
C VAL A 114 23.59 -6.82 11.41
N ALA A 115 23.18 -6.68 10.14
CA ALA A 115 24.08 -6.91 9.00
C ALA A 115 25.33 -6.00 9.05
N LYS A 116 25.16 -4.74 9.46
CA LYS A 116 26.29 -3.81 9.62
C LYS A 116 27.21 -4.27 10.75
N LEU A 117 26.68 -4.61 11.92
CA LEU A 117 27.47 -5.06 13.06
C LEU A 117 28.22 -6.36 12.77
N GLU A 118 27.60 -7.30 12.06
CA GLU A 118 28.24 -8.53 11.61
C GLU A 118 29.41 -8.24 10.65
N SER A 119 29.22 -7.33 9.68
CA SER A 119 30.30 -6.91 8.78
C SER A 119 31.46 -6.21 9.51
N GLU A 120 31.16 -5.46 10.57
CA GLU A 120 32.19 -4.82 11.40
C GLU A 120 32.93 -5.84 12.28
N SER A 121 32.23 -6.86 12.80
CA SER A 121 32.86 -7.93 13.58
C SER A 121 33.82 -8.73 12.73
N THR A 122 33.37 -9.23 11.57
CA THR A 122 34.21 -9.99 10.65
C THR A 122 35.46 -9.23 10.23
N ARG A 123 35.35 -7.91 10.00
CA ARG A 123 36.49 -7.05 9.73
C ARG A 123 37.46 -6.94 10.91
N LYS A 124 36.95 -6.81 12.15
CA LYS A 124 37.79 -6.77 13.35
C LYS A 124 38.51 -8.10 13.56
N ASP A 125 37.83 -9.21 13.35
CA ASP A 125 38.39 -10.55 13.48
C ASP A 125 39.54 -10.77 12.47
N GLN A 126 39.38 -10.30 11.22
CA GLN A 126 40.46 -10.30 10.23
C GLN A 126 41.67 -9.46 10.68
N VAL A 127 41.43 -8.26 11.20
CA VAL A 127 42.52 -7.40 11.70
C VAL A 127 43.25 -8.04 12.89
N ILE A 128 42.54 -8.75 13.76
CA ILE A 128 43.15 -9.49 14.86
C ILE A 128 44.01 -10.64 14.32
N ALA A 129 43.48 -11.43 13.39
CA ALA A 129 44.23 -12.52 12.76
C ALA A 129 45.51 -12.02 12.06
N ASP A 130 45.43 -10.91 11.32
CA ASP A 130 46.60 -10.30 10.67
C ASP A 130 47.66 -9.84 11.69
N ARG A 131 47.22 -9.28 12.83
CA ARG A 131 48.12 -8.86 13.92
C ARG A 131 48.78 -10.06 14.59
N GLU A 132 48.03 -11.13 14.84
CA GLU A 132 48.57 -12.37 15.42
C GLU A 132 49.62 -13.00 14.50
N ALA A 133 49.35 -13.07 13.19
CA ALA A 133 50.31 -13.54 12.21
C ALA A 133 51.60 -12.67 12.18
N ALA A 134 51.45 -11.35 12.25
CA ALA A 134 52.60 -10.44 12.33
C ALA A 134 53.43 -10.68 13.61
N LEU A 135 52.78 -10.86 14.76
CA LEU A 135 53.45 -11.18 16.03
C LEU A 135 54.18 -12.54 15.97
N GLU A 136 53.59 -13.54 15.31
CA GLU A 136 54.25 -14.84 15.12
C GLU A 136 55.53 -14.72 14.29
N VAL A 137 55.50 -13.97 13.19
CA VAL A 137 56.68 -13.72 12.34
C VAL A 137 57.77 -12.98 13.13
N LEU A 138 57.38 -11.95 13.90
CA LEU A 138 58.31 -11.21 14.76
C LEU A 138 58.92 -12.13 15.83
N GLY A 139 58.13 -12.99 16.46
CA GLY A 139 58.62 -13.97 17.44
C GLY A 139 59.62 -14.97 16.84
N LYS A 140 59.40 -15.41 15.60
CA LYS A 140 60.37 -16.24 14.85
C LYS A 140 61.66 -15.46 14.54
N GLY A 141 61.56 -14.17 14.20
CA GLY A 141 62.72 -13.31 13.97
C GLY A 141 63.57 -13.11 15.24
N VAL A 142 62.93 -12.87 16.38
CA VAL A 142 63.62 -12.72 17.67
C VAL A 142 64.34 -14.02 18.06
N SER A 143 63.68 -15.18 17.96
CA SER A 143 64.32 -16.46 18.30
C SER A 143 65.50 -16.80 17.37
N PHE A 144 65.42 -16.44 16.08
CA PHE A 144 66.55 -16.56 15.17
C PHE A 144 67.74 -15.69 15.58
N LEU A 145 67.50 -14.44 15.99
CA LEU A 145 68.55 -13.53 16.45
C LEU A 145 69.19 -14.00 17.77
N GLU A 146 68.40 -14.55 18.70
CA GLU A 146 68.93 -15.17 19.92
C GLU A 146 69.84 -16.36 19.60
N ALA A 147 69.47 -17.20 18.63
CA ALA A 147 70.28 -18.32 18.20
C ALA A 147 71.62 -17.90 17.57
N LEU A 148 71.62 -16.84 16.75
CA LEU A 148 72.85 -16.26 16.19
C LEU A 148 73.74 -15.65 17.28
N SER A 149 73.15 -14.93 18.23
CA SER A 149 73.86 -14.32 19.36
C SER A 149 74.57 -15.37 20.22
N LYS A 150 73.88 -16.45 20.59
CA LYS A 150 74.44 -17.55 21.40
C LYS A 150 75.61 -18.26 20.73
N LYS A 151 75.68 -18.28 19.39
CA LYS A 151 76.77 -18.87 18.63
C LYS A 151 78.02 -17.97 18.57
N GLN A 152 77.86 -16.66 18.79
CA GLN A 152 78.92 -15.65 18.62
C GLN A 152 79.69 -15.36 19.92
N THR A 153 79.20 -15.78 21.08
CA THR A 153 79.95 -15.72 22.35
C THR A 153 80.96 -16.87 22.44
N PRO A 154 82.28 -16.61 22.43
CA PRO A 154 83.32 -17.62 22.56
C PRO A 154 83.43 -18.22 23.97
#